data_AF-A0A9X5MPL5-F1
#
_entry.id   AF-A0A9X5MPL5-F1
#
_cell.length_a   1.000
_cell.length_b   1.000
_cell.length_c   1.000
_cell.angle_alpha   90.00
_cell.angle_beta   90.00
_cell.angle_gamma   90.00
#
_symmetry.space_group_name_H-M   'P 1'
#
loop_
_entity.id
_entity.type
_entity.pdbx_description
1 polymer ?
#
loop_
_entity_poly.entity_id
_entity_poly.type
_entity_poly.pdbx_seq_one_letter_code
_entity_poly.pdbx_strand_id
1 'polypeptide(L)'
;MKHPSIIQISNDSIQTLLMKGEHTASEVINSAIESGEIDESDRQFWEKYDKVDICYFKAVPKPGYSAYYHESSKDIKGAFLATAVMVYW
;
A
#
# COMPACT_ATOMS: atom_id res chain seq x y z
N MET A 1 -2.41 -20.44 -4.14
CA MET A 1 -1.91 -19.16 -4.70
C MET A 1 -1.22 -18.43 -3.58
N LYS A 2 0.01 -17.91 -3.76
CA LYS A 2 0.62 -17.03 -2.76
C LYS A 2 -0.15 -15.72 -2.84
N HIS A 3 -0.84 -15.34 -1.75
CA HIS A 3 -1.52 -14.06 -1.66
C HIS A 3 -0.53 -12.94 -2.08
N PRO A 4 -0.96 -11.94 -2.88
CA PRO A 4 -0.17 -10.74 -3.06
C PRO A 4 0.11 -10.18 -1.66
N SER A 5 1.39 -9.93 -1.34
CA SER A 5 1.78 -9.38 -0.06
C SER A 5 1.29 -7.94 0.02
N ILE A 6 0.10 -7.76 0.60
CA ILE A 6 -0.41 -6.46 0.99
C ILE A 6 0.19 -6.10 2.35
N ILE A 7 0.48 -4.82 2.53
CA ILE A 7 1.01 -4.29 3.79
C ILE A 7 0.30 -2.98 4.11
N GLN A 8 -0.02 -2.79 5.38
CA GLN A 8 -0.46 -1.51 5.91
C GLN A 8 0.77 -0.74 6.41
N ILE A 9 0.88 0.50 5.97
CA ILE A 9 1.91 1.44 6.39
C ILE A 9 1.19 2.65 6.97
N SER A 10 1.64 3.15 8.11
CA SER A 10 1.06 4.34 8.73
C SER A 10 2.14 5.27 9.25
N ASN A 11 1.77 6.55 9.34
CA ASN A 11 2.46 7.55 10.15
C ASN A 11 1.41 8.51 10.75
N ASP A 12 1.85 9.60 11.36
CA ASP A 12 0.98 10.55 12.07
C ASP A 12 -0.08 11.25 11.20
N SER A 13 0.05 11.23 9.87
CA SER A 13 -0.85 11.96 8.95
C SER A 13 -1.45 11.11 7.82
N ILE A 14 -1.03 9.87 7.64
CA ILE A 14 -1.51 9.02 6.55
C ILE A 14 -1.56 7.54 6.97
N GLN A 15 -2.61 6.85 6.53
CA GLN A 15 -2.60 5.39 6.39
C GLN A 15 -2.54 4.99 4.93
N THR A 16 -1.78 3.94 4.63
CA THR A 16 -1.58 3.43 3.27
C THR A 16 -1.69 1.91 3.25
N LEU A 17 -2.54 1.39 2.35
CA LEU A 17 -2.48 -0.01 1.93
C LEU A 17 -1.63 -0.10 0.65
N LEU A 18 -0.56 -0.88 0.69
CA LEU A 18 0.33 -1.07 -0.45
C LEU A 18 0.26 -2.52 -0.94
N MET A 19 -0.10 -2.70 -2.22
CA MET A 19 -0.21 -4.01 -2.86
C MET A 19 0.65 -4.06 -4.12
N LYS A 20 1.54 -5.05 -4.22
CA LYS A 20 2.40 -5.22 -5.39
C LYS A 20 1.58 -5.53 -6.65
N GLY A 21 1.91 -4.85 -7.74
CA GLY A 21 1.21 -4.94 -9.03
C GLY A 21 0.32 -3.73 -9.29
N GLU A 22 -0.39 -3.77 -10.41
CA GLU A 22 -1.41 -2.80 -10.79
C GLU A 22 -2.78 -3.37 -10.43
N HIS A 23 -3.47 -2.66 -9.53
CA HIS A 23 -4.76 -3.04 -8.96
C HIS A 23 -5.64 -1.80 -8.78
N THR A 24 -6.95 -2.01 -8.80
CA THR A 24 -7.95 -1.03 -8.37
C THR A 24 -7.95 -0.88 -6.85
N ALA A 25 -8.47 0.23 -6.34
CA ALA A 25 -8.63 0.42 -4.89
C ALA A 25 -9.47 -0.69 -4.24
N SER A 26 -10.52 -1.16 -4.91
CA SER A 26 -11.38 -2.24 -4.41
C SER A 26 -10.62 -3.57 -4.29
N GLU A 27 -9.79 -3.92 -5.28
CA GLU A 27 -8.95 -5.13 -5.22
C GLU A 27 -7.93 -5.06 -4.07
N VAL A 28 -7.34 -3.89 -3.83
CA VAL A 28 -6.43 -3.67 -2.70
C VAL A 28 -7.16 -3.84 -1.37
N ILE A 29 -8.30 -3.18 -1.18
CA ILE A 29 -9.09 -3.24 0.06
C ILE A 29 -9.57 -4.68 0.32
N ASN A 30 -10.11 -5.35 -0.69
CA ASN A 30 -10.56 -6.74 -0.55
C ASN A 30 -9.39 -7.67 -0.18
N SER A 31 -8.24 -7.51 -0.83
CA SER A 31 -7.05 -8.30 -0.51
C SER A 31 -6.55 -8.07 0.91
N ALA A 32 -6.65 -6.83 1.42
CA ALA A 32 -6.24 -6.47 2.78
C ALA A 32 -7.12 -7.16 3.83
N ILE A 33 -8.42 -7.23 3.56
CA ILE A 33 -9.39 -7.91 4.43
C ILE A 33 -9.17 -9.43 4.36
N GLU A 34 -9.03 -9.99 3.16
CA GLU A 34 -8.79 -11.43 2.97
C GLU A 34 -7.48 -11.91 3.63
N SER A 35 -6.46 -11.06 3.68
CA SER A 35 -5.20 -11.37 4.35
C SER A 35 -5.21 -11.10 5.85
N GLY A 36 -6.25 -10.47 6.38
CA GLY A 36 -6.33 -10.03 7.78
C GLY A 36 -5.40 -8.87 8.12
N GLU A 37 -4.97 -8.09 7.12
CA GLU A 37 -4.17 -6.88 7.34
C GLU A 37 -5.05 -5.74 7.90
N ILE A 38 -6.33 -5.72 7.52
CA ILE A 38 -7.36 -4.86 8.10
C ILE A 38 -8.61 -5.67 8.39
N ASP A 39 -9.45 -5.18 9.30
CA ASP A 39 -10.74 -5.82 9.60
C ASP A 39 -11.82 -5.38 8.60
N GLU A 40 -12.81 -6.24 8.35
CA GLU A 40 -13.97 -5.91 7.49
C GLU A 40 -14.74 -4.68 8.01
N SER A 41 -14.71 -4.42 9.33
CA SER A 41 -15.30 -3.22 9.94
C SER A 41 -14.65 -1.92 9.45
N ASP A 42 -13.40 -1.97 9.01
CA ASP A 42 -12.66 -0.79 8.52
C ASP A 42 -12.91 -0.52 7.05
N ARG A 43 -13.68 -1.36 6.34
CA ARG A 43 -13.98 -1.20 4.91
C ARG A 43 -14.48 0.21 4.58
N GLN A 44 -15.47 0.70 5.33
CA GLN A 44 -16.07 2.02 5.07
C GLN A 44 -15.09 3.18 5.29
N PHE A 45 -14.07 2.99 6.14
CA PHE A 45 -13.00 3.96 6.31
C PHE A 45 -12.10 3.98 5.06
N TRP A 46 -11.69 2.81 4.58
CA TRP A 46 -10.82 2.69 3.41
C TRP A 46 -11.51 3.01 2.08
N GLU A 47 -12.81 2.77 1.93
CA GLU A 47 -13.57 3.12 0.73
C GLU A 47 -13.72 4.64 0.51
N LYS A 48 -13.41 5.46 1.54
CA LYS A 48 -13.37 6.92 1.45
C LYS A 48 -12.01 7.47 1.02
N TYR A 49 -11.07 6.61 0.59
CA TYR A 49 -9.70 6.95 0.23
C TYR A 49 -9.57 8.31 -0.47
N ASP A 50 -8.55 9.07 -0.06
CA ASP A 50 -8.25 10.38 -0.63
C ASP A 50 -7.44 10.26 -1.92
N LYS A 51 -6.64 9.19 -2.03
CA LYS A 51 -5.72 9.00 -3.16
C LYS A 51 -5.45 7.53 -3.45
N VAL A 52 -5.28 7.23 -4.74
CA VAL A 52 -4.80 5.94 -5.26
C VAL A 52 -3.66 6.21 -6.23
N ASP A 53 -2.46 5.72 -5.90
CA ASP A 53 -1.29 5.83 -6.77
C ASP A 53 -0.89 4.46 -7.30
N ILE A 54 -0.54 4.38 -8.57
CA ILE A 54 0.06 3.20 -9.20
C ILE A 54 1.42 3.63 -9.75
N CYS A 55 2.50 3.24 -9.07
CA CYS A 55 3.84 3.62 -9.49
C CYS A 55 4.90 2.60 -9.04
N TYR A 56 6.13 2.80 -9.51
CA TYR A 56 7.25 1.98 -9.09
C TYR A 56 7.76 2.50 -7.76
N PHE A 57 7.86 1.61 -6.78
CA PHE A 57 8.43 1.92 -5.47
C PHE A 57 9.74 1.17 -5.27
N LYS A 58 10.60 1.71 -4.42
CA LYS A 58 11.79 1.02 -3.94
C LYS A 58 11.91 1.14 -2.43
N ALA A 59 12.18 0.01 -1.78
CA ALA A 59 12.51 -0.03 -0.36
C ALA A 59 13.89 0.59 -0.13
N VAL A 60 13.96 1.57 0.77
CA VAL A 60 15.21 2.25 1.15
C VAL A 60 15.32 2.29 2.68
N PRO A 61 16.50 2.02 3.26
CA PRO A 61 16.71 2.18 4.69
C PRO A 61 16.48 3.64 5.10
N LYS A 62 15.63 3.88 6.10
CA LYS A 62 15.41 5.20 6.69
C LYS A 62 15.39 5.09 8.22
N PRO A 63 16.28 5.79 8.94
CA PRO A 63 16.29 5.76 10.40
C PRO A 63 14.92 6.11 10.99
N GLY A 64 14.47 5.34 11.97
CA GLY A 64 13.16 5.52 12.61
C GLY A 64 11.98 4.85 11.90
N TYR A 65 12.20 4.17 10.76
CA TYR A 65 11.14 3.46 10.03
C TYR A 65 11.44 1.96 9.98
N SER A 66 10.42 1.13 10.22
CA SER A 66 10.49 -0.32 9.99
C SER A 66 10.54 -0.66 8.50
N ALA A 67 9.85 0.13 7.68
CA ALA A 67 9.93 0.10 6.22
C ALA A 67 9.70 1.50 5.66
N TYR A 68 10.44 1.85 4.60
CA TYR A 68 10.23 3.09 3.85
C TYR A 68 10.30 2.80 2.36
N TYR A 69 9.20 3.09 1.66
CA TYR A 69 9.08 2.93 0.23
C TYR A 69 9.01 4.32 -0.41
N HIS A 70 9.92 4.59 -1.33
CA HIS A 70 9.90 5.83 -2.10
C HIS A 70 9.49 5.55 -3.54
N GLU A 71 8.78 6.50 -4.16
CA GLU A 71 8.50 6.47 -5.59
C GLU A 71 9.82 6.50 -6.39
N SER A 72 9.88 5.71 -7.45
CA SER A 72 11.07 5.46 -8.25
C SER A 72 10.73 5.25 -9.72
N SER A 73 11.76 5.16 -10.56
CA SER A 73 11.62 4.75 -11.96
C SER A 73 11.66 3.23 -12.08
N LYS A 74 10.95 2.70 -13.09
CA LYS A 74 10.95 1.28 -13.48
C LYS A 74 12.35 0.70 -13.66
N ASP A 75 13.30 1.49 -14.15
CA ASP A 75 14.64 1.01 -14.51
C ASP A 75 15.58 0.87 -13.30
N ILE A 76 15.15 1.32 -12.12
CA ILE A 76 15.96 1.21 -10.91
C ILE A 76 15.95 -0.23 -10.41
N LYS A 77 17.14 -0.83 -10.27
CA LYS A 77 17.29 -2.17 -9.70
C LYS A 77 16.63 -2.27 -8.32
N GLY A 78 15.73 -3.24 -8.18
CA GLY A 78 14.97 -3.51 -6.97
C GLY A 78 13.70 -2.67 -6.82
N ALA A 79 13.36 -1.83 -7.80
CA ALA A 79 12.06 -1.20 -7.86
C ALA A 79 10.96 -2.22 -8.22
N PHE A 80 9.76 -2.00 -7.73
CA PHE A 80 8.60 -2.85 -7.99
C PHE A 80 7.36 -1.98 -8.20
N LEU A 81 6.50 -2.39 -9.13
CA LEU A 81 5.21 -1.75 -9.32
C LEU A 81 4.29 -2.09 -8.14
N ALA A 82 3.57 -1.11 -7.62
CA ALA A 82 2.53 -1.31 -6.62
C ALA A 82 1.41 -0.27 -6.74
N THR A 83 0.22 -0.66 -6.28
CA THR A 83 -0.89 0.24 -5.99
C THR A 83 -0.84 0.62 -4.52
N ALA A 84 -0.92 1.92 -4.23
CA ALA A 84 -1.03 2.51 -2.90
C ALA A 84 -2.40 3.17 -2.74
N VAL A 85 -3.23 2.69 -1.83
CA VAL A 85 -4.49 3.33 -1.42
C VAL A 85 -4.24 4.10 -0.14
N MET A 86 -4.57 5.39 -0.12
CA MET A 86 -4.20 6.32 0.96
C MET A 86 -5.40 7.02 1.56
N VAL A 87 -5.42 7.14 2.88
CA VAL A 87 -6.36 7.94 3.66
C VAL A 87 -5.56 8.91 4.54
N TYR A 88 -5.89 10.20 4.49
CA TYR A 88 -5.25 11.25 5.28
C TYR A 88 -6.01 11.50 6.60
N TRP A 89 -5.27 11.96 7.62
CA TRP A 89 -5.81 12.37 8.93
C TRP A 89 -5.83 13.89 9.10
#